data_AF-A0A7S3KGH0-F1
#
_entry.id   AF-A0A7S3KGH0-F1
#
_cell.length_a   1.000
_cell.length_b   1.000
_cell.length_c   1.000
_cell.angle_alpha   90.00
_cell.angle_beta   90.00
_cell.angle_gamma   90.00
#
_symmetry.space_group_name_H-M   'P 1'
#
loop_
_entity.id
_entity.type
_entity.pdbx_description
1 polymer ?
#
loop_
_entity_poly.entity_id
_entity_poly.type
_entity_poly.pdbx_seq_one_letter_code
_entity_poly.pdbx_strand_id
1 'polypeptide(L)'
;IFLLAIVGVTVAERSDFFFTLNPSQNICFEEILVQDIGVHINVICQSRMCSLRIYDPVGKQLYYKERDPEFDFSFTTAVDGPYKVCLINYQNQYTKTEINIRSGVDAKNYDNLVTQKKLKPIELQAQKLEDFAKELKRIMKHFLRA
;
A
#
# COMPACT_ATOMS: atom_id res chain seq x y z
N ILE A 1 47.26 -7.93 -1.17
CA ILE A 1 46.53 -6.65 -1.05
C ILE A 1 45.66 -6.53 -2.29
N PHE A 2 44.34 -6.74 -2.17
CA PHE A 2 43.26 -6.07 -2.91
C PHE A 2 41.94 -6.74 -2.50
N LEU A 3 41.43 -6.28 -1.35
CA LEU A 3 40.04 -6.45 -0.94
C LEU A 3 39.22 -5.41 -1.72
N LEU A 4 38.39 -5.85 -2.66
CA LEU A 4 37.31 -5.04 -3.21
C LEU A 4 36.00 -5.75 -2.89
N ALA A 5 35.52 -5.54 -1.66
CA ALA A 5 34.14 -5.82 -1.30
C ALA A 5 33.29 -4.73 -1.97
N ILE A 6 32.67 -5.06 -3.10
CA ILE A 6 31.60 -4.25 -3.66
C ILE A 6 30.40 -4.44 -2.72
N VAL A 7 30.26 -3.53 -1.76
CA VAL A 7 29.04 -3.40 -0.98
C VAL A 7 27.98 -2.88 -1.95
N GLY A 8 27.20 -3.80 -2.51
CA GLY A 8 26.02 -3.46 -3.30
C GLY A 8 25.04 -2.73 -2.40
N VAL A 9 24.93 -1.41 -2.57
CA VAL A 9 23.86 -0.61 -1.99
C VAL A 9 22.58 -1.03 -2.71
N THR A 10 21.81 -1.93 -2.09
CA THR A 10 20.42 -2.13 -2.49
C THR A 10 19.61 -1.05 -1.80
N VAL A 11 19.27 0.01 -2.53
CA VAL A 11 18.25 0.94 -2.06
C VAL A 11 16.92 0.21 -2.21
N ALA A 12 16.43 -0.37 -1.11
CA ALA A 12 15.04 -0.78 -1.03
C ALA A 12 14.23 0.49 -0.81
N GLU A 13 13.69 1.07 -1.89
CA GLU A 13 12.71 2.15 -1.80
C GLU A 13 11.39 1.57 -1.27
N ARG A 14 11.29 1.39 0.05
CA ARG A 14 9.99 1.31 0.73
C ARG A 14 9.66 2.69 1.25
N SER A 15 8.60 3.30 0.72
CA SER A 15 7.97 4.48 1.30
C SER A 15 7.14 4.05 2.51
N ASP A 16 7.82 3.82 3.63
CA ASP A 16 7.17 3.62 4.92
C ASP A 16 6.92 4.99 5.55
N PHE A 17 5.66 5.33 5.81
CA PHE A 17 5.29 6.61 6.40
C PHE A 17 5.11 6.45 7.91
N PHE A 18 5.89 7.23 8.67
CA PHE A 18 5.78 7.27 10.13
C PHE A 18 5.07 8.53 10.57
N PHE A 19 4.09 8.39 11.45
CA PHE A 19 3.39 9.53 12.04
C PHE A 19 2.93 9.22 13.47
N THR A 20 2.47 10.25 14.17
CA THR A 20 1.96 10.14 15.54
C THR A 20 0.45 10.32 15.54
N LEU A 21 -0.28 9.35 16.09
CA LEU A 21 -1.71 9.41 16.34
C LEU A 21 -1.96 9.88 17.78
N ASN A 22 -2.54 11.06 17.93
CA ASN A 22 -2.95 11.58 19.24
C ASN A 22 -4.13 10.78 19.84
N PRO A 23 -4.39 10.92 21.15
CA PRO A 23 -5.54 10.29 21.80
C PRO A 23 -6.86 10.60 21.09
N SER A 24 -7.67 9.57 20.85
CA SER A 24 -8.97 9.69 20.17
C SER A 24 -8.91 10.34 18.78
N GLN A 25 -7.72 10.48 18.19
CA GLN A 25 -7.56 11.04 16.86
C GLN A 25 -7.97 10.01 15.81
N ASN A 26 -8.76 10.45 14.83
CA ASN A 26 -9.12 9.70 13.63
C ASN A 26 -8.45 10.37 12.42
N ILE A 27 -7.48 9.69 11.80
CA ILE A 27 -6.81 10.16 10.58
C ILE A 27 -7.23 9.24 9.44
N CYS A 28 -7.60 9.83 8.29
CA CYS A 28 -7.94 9.07 7.09
C CYS A 28 -7.04 9.48 5.93
N PHE A 29 -6.54 8.48 5.21
CA PHE A 29 -5.85 8.60 3.93
C PHE A 29 -6.83 8.26 2.82
N GLU A 30 -6.84 9.07 1.76
CA GLU A 30 -7.73 8.89 0.62
C GLU A 30 -6.92 8.83 -0.67
N GLU A 31 -7.20 7.83 -1.50
CA GLU A 31 -6.57 7.64 -2.81
C GLU A 31 -7.65 7.35 -3.85
N ILE A 32 -7.60 8.07 -4.98
CA ILE A 32 -8.50 7.85 -6.11
C ILE A 32 -7.95 6.70 -6.94
N LEU A 33 -8.69 5.59 -6.99
CA LEU A 33 -8.29 4.39 -7.70
C LEU A 33 -9.32 4.04 -8.77
N VAL A 34 -8.86 3.44 -9.87
CA VAL A 34 -9.73 2.82 -10.87
C VAL A 34 -9.97 1.36 -10.53
N GLN A 35 -10.98 0.75 -11.15
CA GLN A 35 -11.38 -0.64 -10.98
C GLN A 35 -10.29 -1.63 -11.43
N ASP A 36 -10.25 -2.79 -10.76
CA ASP A 36 -9.31 -3.90 -10.94
C ASP A 36 -7.85 -3.53 -10.66
N ILE A 37 -7.64 -2.66 -9.68
CA ILE A 37 -6.34 -2.31 -9.11
C ILE A 37 -6.19 -3.08 -7.80
N GLY A 38 -5.09 -3.83 -7.67
CA GLY A 38 -4.74 -4.47 -6.40
C GLY A 38 -4.23 -3.43 -5.41
N VAL A 39 -4.63 -3.56 -4.16
CA VAL A 39 -4.22 -2.69 -3.05
C VAL A 39 -3.76 -3.56 -1.90
N HIS A 40 -2.62 -3.21 -1.31
CA HIS A 40 -2.05 -3.85 -0.13
C HIS A 40 -1.79 -2.79 0.93
N ILE A 41 -2.28 -3.03 2.15
CA ILE A 41 -2.15 -2.11 3.27
C ILE A 41 -1.53 -2.88 4.43
N ASN A 42 -0.40 -2.35 4.91
CA ASN A 42 0.23 -2.81 6.13
C ASN A 42 0.32 -1.62 7.11
N VAL A 43 -0.11 -1.83 8.35
CA VAL A 43 -0.04 -0.82 9.41
C VAL A 43 0.51 -1.46 10.67
N ILE A 44 1.49 -0.80 11.28
CA ILE A 44 2.05 -1.18 12.57
C ILE A 44 1.88 -0.02 13.54
N CYS A 45 1.14 -0.25 14.60
CA CYS A 45 0.98 0.64 15.74
C CYS A 45 1.81 0.16 16.92
N GLN A 46 2.49 1.09 17.58
CA GLN A 46 3.15 0.77 18.87
C GLN A 46 2.13 0.45 19.98
N SER A 47 0.90 0.96 19.84
CA SER A 47 -0.21 0.70 20.75
C SER A 47 -1.07 -0.47 20.28
N ARG A 48 -1.52 -1.31 21.23
CA ARG A 48 -2.53 -2.34 20.98
C ARG A 48 -3.96 -1.79 20.83
N MET A 49 -4.18 -0.49 21.03
CA MET A 49 -5.51 0.12 20.99
C MET A 49 -5.75 0.92 19.69
N CYS A 50 -4.98 0.63 18.64
CA CYS A 50 -5.28 1.13 17.30
C CYS A 50 -6.44 0.38 16.68
N SER A 51 -7.12 1.04 15.75
CA SER A 51 -8.16 0.45 14.90
C SER A 51 -8.02 0.92 13.48
N LEU A 52 -8.28 0.03 12.54
CA LEU A 52 -8.22 0.29 11.10
C LEU A 52 -9.61 0.08 10.50
N ARG A 53 -10.05 1.04 9.67
CA ARG A 53 -11.27 0.96 8.86
C ARG A 53 -10.93 1.30 7.42
N ILE A 54 -11.45 0.51 6.48
CA ILE A 54 -11.28 0.75 5.05
C ILE A 54 -12.65 0.85 4.40
N TYR A 55 -12.85 1.90 3.61
CA TYR A 55 -14.08 2.16 2.88
C TYR A 55 -13.82 2.27 1.39
N ASP A 56 -14.78 1.78 0.59
CA ASP A 56 -14.80 1.99 -0.85
C ASP A 56 -15.48 3.33 -1.23
N PRO A 57 -15.48 3.71 -2.52
CA PRO A 57 -16.06 4.97 -2.99
C PRO A 57 -17.56 5.13 -2.73
N VAL A 58 -18.30 4.04 -2.51
CA VAL A 58 -19.74 4.06 -2.23
C VAL A 58 -20.04 4.01 -0.73
N GLY A 59 -19.01 4.06 0.12
CA GLY A 59 -19.12 4.06 1.57
C GLY A 59 -19.27 2.68 2.20
N LYS A 60 -19.11 1.59 1.43
CA LYS A 60 -19.10 0.23 1.98
C LYS A 60 -17.81 0.01 2.73
N GLN A 61 -17.93 -0.50 3.96
CA GLN A 61 -16.77 -0.90 4.76
C GLN A 61 -16.20 -2.22 4.23
N LEU A 62 -15.01 -2.16 3.65
CA LEU A 62 -14.28 -3.33 3.13
C LEU A 62 -13.55 -4.08 4.24
N TYR A 63 -13.07 -3.34 5.24
CA TYR A 63 -12.31 -3.90 6.35
C TYR A 63 -12.57 -3.11 7.63
N TYR A 64 -12.56 -3.84 8.74
CA TYR A 64 -12.58 -3.27 10.07
C TYR A 64 -11.96 -4.22 11.06
N LYS A 65 -11.02 -3.69 11.85
CA LYS A 65 -10.43 -4.39 12.98
C LYS A 65 -10.10 -3.37 14.05
N GLU A 66 -10.42 -3.71 15.30
CA GLU A 66 -10.12 -2.87 16.46
C GLU A 66 -9.14 -3.53 17.40
N ARG A 67 -8.47 -2.69 18.18
CA ARG A 67 -7.61 -3.10 19.29
C ARG A 67 -6.54 -4.09 18.85
N ASP A 68 -5.89 -3.76 17.75
CA ASP A 68 -4.77 -4.52 17.22
C ASP A 68 -3.56 -3.60 16.98
N PRO A 69 -2.34 -4.04 17.34
CA PRO A 69 -1.13 -3.33 16.95
C PRO A 69 -0.73 -3.53 15.48
N GLU A 70 -1.24 -4.55 14.79
CA GLU A 70 -0.80 -4.89 13.43
C GLU A 70 -1.98 -5.20 12.51
N PHE A 71 -1.92 -4.62 11.32
CA PHE A 71 -2.92 -4.81 10.28
C PHE A 71 -2.24 -5.12 8.97
N ASP A 72 -2.66 -6.21 8.34
CA ASP A 72 -2.23 -6.59 7.00
C ASP A 72 -3.49 -6.97 6.22
N PHE A 73 -3.76 -6.24 5.14
CA PHE A 73 -4.97 -6.42 4.35
C PHE A 73 -4.71 -6.13 2.88
N SER A 74 -5.24 -7.01 2.03
CA SER A 74 -5.20 -6.84 0.58
C SER A 74 -6.60 -6.93 -0.01
N PHE A 75 -6.87 -6.10 -1.01
CA PHE A 75 -8.11 -6.16 -1.77
C PHE A 75 -7.88 -5.71 -3.22
N THR A 76 -8.86 -5.97 -4.07
CA THR A 76 -8.91 -5.44 -5.45
C THR A 76 -10.05 -4.44 -5.54
N THR A 77 -9.80 -3.28 -6.14
CA THR A 77 -10.82 -2.24 -6.31
C THR A 77 -11.95 -2.72 -7.21
N ALA A 78 -13.18 -2.54 -6.73
CA ALA A 78 -14.39 -2.95 -7.44
C ALA A 78 -15.08 -1.79 -8.18
N VAL A 79 -14.82 -0.55 -7.77
CA VAL A 79 -15.49 0.65 -8.28
C VAL A 79 -14.44 1.76 -8.43
N ASP A 80 -14.55 2.56 -9.48
CA ASP A 80 -13.72 3.75 -9.65
C ASP A 80 -14.06 4.80 -8.56
N GLY A 81 -13.04 5.43 -7.98
CA GLY A 81 -13.22 6.57 -7.09
C GLY A 81 -12.33 6.57 -5.85
N PRO A 82 -12.63 7.41 -4.85
CA PRO A 82 -11.84 7.55 -3.64
C PRO A 82 -12.03 6.36 -2.69
N TYR A 83 -10.94 5.64 -2.42
CA TYR A 83 -10.85 4.67 -1.34
C TYR A 83 -10.27 5.32 -0.10
N LYS A 84 -10.80 4.97 1.07
CA LYS A 84 -10.43 5.61 2.34
C LYS A 84 -9.91 4.62 3.36
N VAL A 85 -8.74 4.91 3.93
CA VAL A 85 -8.07 4.13 4.97
C VAL A 85 -8.00 4.99 6.23
N CYS A 86 -8.79 4.66 7.25
CA CYS A 86 -8.87 5.42 8.50
C CYS A 86 -8.24 4.66 9.66
N LEU A 87 -7.43 5.38 10.44
CA LEU A 87 -6.78 4.91 11.66
C LEU A 87 -7.26 5.70 12.86
N ILE A 88 -7.60 4.98 13.93
CA ILE A 88 -8.08 5.56 15.18
C ILE A 88 -7.23 5.04 16.33
N ASN A 89 -6.75 5.94 17.18
CA ASN A 89 -6.09 5.60 18.43
C ASN A 89 -7.06 5.75 19.62
N TYR A 90 -7.48 4.63 20.21
CA TYR A 90 -8.39 4.65 21.38
C TYR A 90 -7.65 4.79 22.73
N GLN A 91 -6.33 4.94 22.76
CA GLN A 91 -5.61 5.22 23.99
C GLN A 91 -5.72 6.69 24.40
N ASN A 92 -5.59 6.94 25.72
CA ASN A 92 -5.44 8.28 26.29
C ASN A 92 -4.02 8.87 26.16
N GLN A 93 -3.18 8.27 25.32
CA GLN A 93 -1.83 8.73 25.01
C GLN A 93 -1.57 8.65 23.51
N TYR A 94 -0.62 9.43 23.02
CA TYR A 94 -0.21 9.35 21.62
C TYR A 94 0.46 8.00 21.32
N THR A 95 0.39 7.56 20.06
CA THR A 95 1.10 6.37 19.60
C THR A 95 1.80 6.65 18.28
N LYS A 96 2.99 6.08 18.09
CA LYS A 96 3.64 6.11 16.78
C LYS A 96 3.07 4.99 15.92
N THR A 97 2.84 5.32 14.67
CA THR A 97 2.25 4.42 13.68
C THR A 97 3.07 4.49 12.41
N GLU A 98 3.34 3.31 11.86
CA GLU A 98 3.90 3.09 10.55
C GLU A 98 2.78 2.63 9.63
N ILE A 99 2.66 3.26 8.46
CA ILE A 99 1.70 2.86 7.43
C ILE A 99 2.41 2.69 6.10
N ASN A 100 2.10 1.59 5.44
CA ASN A 100 2.50 1.30 4.07
C ASN A 100 1.24 0.93 3.27
N ILE A 101 0.83 1.82 2.36
CA ILE A 101 -0.25 1.59 1.40
C ILE A 101 0.42 1.46 0.02
N ARG A 102 0.16 0.35 -0.67
CA ARG A 102 0.60 0.11 -2.05
C ARG A 102 -0.61 -0.17 -2.91
N SER A 103 -0.62 0.38 -4.11
CA SER A 103 -1.65 0.16 -5.11
C SER A 103 -1.01 -0.23 -6.45
N GLY A 104 -1.77 -0.90 -7.32
CA GLY A 104 -1.36 -1.23 -8.69
C GLY A 104 -0.12 -2.12 -8.77
N VAL A 105 0.83 -1.72 -9.62
CA VAL A 105 2.14 -2.36 -9.75
C VAL A 105 2.82 -2.51 -8.39
N ASP A 106 2.79 -1.50 -7.53
CA ASP A 106 3.51 -1.55 -6.26
C ASP A 106 2.91 -2.54 -5.26
N ALA A 107 1.61 -2.86 -5.41
CA ALA A 107 0.94 -3.90 -4.63
C ALA A 107 1.25 -5.32 -5.13
N LYS A 108 1.72 -5.49 -6.37
CA LYS A 108 1.98 -6.82 -6.96
C LYS A 108 3.26 -7.42 -6.39
N ASN A 109 3.18 -8.68 -5.97
CA ASN A 109 4.36 -9.46 -5.59
C ASN A 109 5.11 -9.97 -6.84
N TYR A 110 6.06 -9.16 -7.31
CA TYR A 110 6.92 -9.50 -8.44
C TYR A 110 7.96 -10.58 -8.13
N ASP A 111 8.30 -10.83 -6.86
CA ASP A 111 9.29 -11.86 -6.46
C ASP A 111 8.76 -13.27 -6.78
N ASN A 112 7.46 -13.48 -6.61
CA ASN A 112 6.79 -14.70 -7.04
C ASN A 112 6.83 -14.88 -8.57
N LEU A 113 6.70 -13.79 -9.34
CA LEU A 113 6.79 -13.84 -10.80
C LEU A 113 8.19 -14.18 -11.30
N VAL A 114 9.24 -13.62 -10.67
CA VAL A 114 10.64 -13.97 -10.97
C VAL A 114 10.87 -15.46 -10.78
N THR A 115 10.39 -16.00 -9.67
CA THR A 115 10.59 -17.41 -9.32
C THR A 115 9.86 -18.33 -10.30
N GLN A 116 8.61 -18.00 -10.66
CA GLN A 116 7.80 -18.83 -11.57
C GLN A 116 8.27 -18.77 -13.02
N LYS A 117 8.59 -17.56 -13.53
CA LYS A 117 8.97 -17.34 -14.93
C LYS A 117 10.48 -17.37 -15.17
N LYS A 118 11.30 -17.49 -14.12
CA LYS A 118 12.78 -17.44 -14.15
C LYS A 118 13.30 -16.21 -14.91
N LEU A 119 12.65 -15.07 -14.70
CA LEU A 119 12.99 -13.84 -15.40
C LEU A 119 14.38 -13.37 -15.01
N LYS A 120 15.14 -12.87 -15.99
CA LYS A 120 16.36 -12.12 -15.72
C LYS A 120 16.02 -10.80 -15.03
N PRO A 121 16.94 -10.20 -14.25
CA PRO A 121 16.69 -8.91 -13.60
C PRO A 121 16.19 -7.81 -14.54
N ILE A 122 16.71 -7.76 -15.77
CA ILE A 122 16.29 -6.79 -16.79
C ILE A 122 14.87 -7.07 -17.33
N GLU A 123 14.49 -8.33 -17.48
CA GLU A 123 13.17 -8.74 -17.95
C GLU A 123 12.08 -8.42 -16.90
N LEU A 124 12.42 -8.56 -15.62
CA LEU A 124 11.55 -8.14 -14.53
C LEU A 124 11.27 -6.63 -14.55
N GLN A 125 12.31 -5.82 -14.76
CA GLN A 125 12.15 -4.36 -14.86
C GLN A 125 11.27 -3.97 -16.05
N ALA A 126 11.46 -4.64 -17.20
CA ALA A 126 10.61 -4.43 -18.37
C ALA A 126 9.14 -4.81 -18.09
N GLN A 127 8.88 -5.92 -17.40
CA GLN A 127 7.52 -6.33 -17.01
C GLN A 127 6.86 -5.30 -16.09
N LYS A 128 7.60 -4.80 -15.09
CA LYS A 128 7.10 -3.74 -14.19
C LYS A 128 6.71 -2.48 -14.97
N LEU A 129 7.56 -2.08 -15.92
CA LEU A 129 7.29 -0.92 -16.77
C LEU A 129 6.05 -1.14 -17.67
N GLU A 130 5.90 -2.33 -18.24
CA GLU A 130 4.74 -2.68 -19.06
C GLU A 130 3.43 -2.65 -18.24
N ASP A 131 3.45 -3.23 -17.04
CA ASP A 131 2.29 -3.23 -16.15
C ASP A 131 1.92 -1.80 -15.70
N PHE A 132 2.93 -0.98 -15.40
CA PHE A 132 2.73 0.42 -15.04
C PHE A 132 2.10 1.22 -16.19
N ALA A 133 2.59 1.02 -17.41
CA ALA A 133 2.02 1.65 -18.60
C ALA A 133 0.56 1.23 -18.84
N LYS A 134 0.21 -0.03 -18.59
CA LYS A 134 -1.18 -0.52 -18.68
C LYS A 134 -2.07 0.15 -17.63
N GLU A 135 -1.60 0.29 -16.41
CA GLU A 135 -2.33 0.95 -15.32
C GLU A 135 -2.55 2.44 -15.62
N LEU A 136 -1.49 3.16 -16.04
CA LEU A 136 -1.60 4.55 -16.49
C LEU A 136 -2.63 4.70 -17.61
N LYS A 137 -2.64 3.79 -18.59
CA LYS A 137 -3.64 3.82 -19.67
C LYS A 137 -5.07 3.67 -19.15
N ARG A 138 -5.31 2.85 -18.12
CA ARG A 138 -6.63 2.70 -17.49
C ARG A 138 -7.03 3.99 -16.77
N ILE A 139 -6.11 4.57 -16.00
CA ILE A 139 -6.30 5.83 -15.28
C ILE A 139 -6.65 6.96 -16.25
N MET A 140 -5.86 7.14 -17.32
CA MET A 140 -6.12 8.16 -18.34
C MET A 140 -7.49 7.97 -19.01
N LYS A 141 -7.86 6.73 -19.31
CA LYS A 141 -9.18 6.43 -19.91
C LYS A 141 -10.33 6.79 -18.97
N HIS A 142 -10.16 6.65 -17.66
CA HIS A 142 -11.14 7.08 -16.67
C HIS A 142 -11.26 8.61 -16.68
N PHE A 143 -10.15 9.34 -16.58
CA PHE A 143 -10.17 10.81 -16.57
C PHE A 143 -10.67 11.47 -17.87
N LEU A 144 -10.54 10.80 -19.01
CA LEU A 144 -11.07 11.31 -20.29
C LEU A 144 -12.58 11.07 -20.48
N ARG A 145 -13.22 10.31 -19.59
CA ARG A 145 -14.64 9.95 -19.65
C ARG A 145 -15.48 10.59 -18.54
N ALA A 146 -14.84 11.11 -17.49
CA ALA A 146 -15.45 11.90 -16.43
C ALA A 146 -15.65 13.35 -16.89
#